data_AF-A0A7J9UVZ6-F1
#
_entry.id   AF-A0A7J9UVZ6-F1
#
_cell.length_a   1.000
_cell.length_b   1.000
_cell.length_c   1.000
_cell.angle_alpha   90.00
_cell.angle_beta   90.00
_cell.angle_gamma   90.00
#
_symmetry.space_group_name_H-M   'P 1'
#
loop_
_entity.id
_entity.type
_entity.pdbx_description
1 polymer ?
#
loop_
_entity_poly.entity_id
_entity_poly.type
_entity_poly.pdbx_seq_one_letter_code
_entity_poly.pdbx_strand_id
1 'polypeptide(L)'
;MDEQRAGTAGAGTAGAGAGTAGARPQAEPAADFAGVPDAFQRLWTPHRMAYIDGEDRPDDDGEQACPFCRAPSRSDEDGLIVHRGELAFVVLNLYPYNPGHLLVCPYRHVAGFTDLTDAEREEVGVLTATAMRVLTAVSAPHGFNLGMNQGAVAGAGIAAHLHQHVVPRWGGDANFFPIVARTKALPQVLGDTRGLLADGWARLAGAAGAAGAAGAPAGEEAVR
;
A
#
# COMPACT_ATOMS: atom_id res chain seq x y z
N MET A 1 -0.39 61.83 -43.80
CA MET A 1 -1.43 62.49 -44.59
C MET A 1 -2.60 61.54 -44.67
N ASP A 2 -3.70 61.70 -43.97
CA ASP A 2 -4.18 62.62 -42.93
C ASP A 2 -5.45 61.90 -42.40
N GLU A 3 -5.62 61.73 -41.09
CA GLU A 3 -6.59 62.51 -40.26
C GLU A 3 -8.03 62.47 -40.82
N GLN A 4 -9.10 62.05 -40.13
CA GLN A 4 -9.68 62.46 -38.84
C GLN A 4 -11.00 61.65 -38.64
N ARG A 5 -11.32 61.05 -37.48
CA ARG A 5 -12.07 61.53 -36.28
C ARG A 5 -13.63 61.55 -36.34
N ALA A 6 -14.19 61.17 -35.19
CA ALA A 6 -15.53 61.41 -34.57
C ALA A 6 -16.70 60.54 -35.08
N GLY A 7 -17.42 59.76 -34.25
CA GLY A 7 -18.33 60.16 -33.14
C GLY A 7 -19.77 60.16 -33.72
N THR A 8 -20.80 59.48 -33.22
CA THR A 8 -21.45 59.51 -31.88
C THR A 8 -22.54 58.41 -31.77
N ALA A 9 -23.08 58.27 -30.56
CA ALA A 9 -23.99 57.24 -30.06
C ALA A 9 -25.42 57.19 -30.65
N GLY A 10 -26.08 56.04 -30.48
CA GLY A 10 -27.53 55.88 -30.61
C GLY A 10 -28.02 54.58 -29.97
N ALA A 11 -28.79 54.71 -28.89
CA ALA A 11 -29.34 53.63 -28.08
C ALA A 11 -30.47 52.86 -28.78
N GLY A 12 -30.57 51.56 -28.52
CA GLY A 12 -31.70 50.71 -28.86
C GLY A 12 -31.90 49.63 -27.79
N THR A 13 -32.96 49.79 -27.00
CA THR A 13 -33.38 48.89 -25.92
C THR A 13 -34.17 47.71 -26.48
N ALA A 14 -33.90 46.48 -26.00
CA ALA A 14 -34.82 45.37 -26.12
C ALA A 14 -34.63 44.33 -25.00
N GLY A 15 -35.69 44.16 -24.20
CA GLY A 15 -36.16 42.85 -23.75
C GLY A 15 -35.48 42.22 -22.54
N ALA A 16 -35.95 42.57 -21.34
CA ALA A 16 -35.75 41.78 -20.14
C ALA A 16 -36.55 40.47 -20.21
N GLY A 17 -35.86 39.34 -20.34
CA GLY A 17 -36.36 38.01 -19.99
C GLY A 17 -35.74 37.59 -18.66
N ALA A 18 -36.47 37.74 -17.57
CA ALA A 18 -36.04 37.36 -16.23
C ALA A 18 -36.08 35.83 -16.09
N GLY A 19 -35.00 35.15 -16.48
CA GLY A 19 -34.68 33.84 -15.95
C GLY A 19 -34.22 34.01 -14.51
N THR A 20 -34.89 33.38 -13.56
CA THR A 20 -34.40 33.26 -12.18
C THR A 20 -33.13 32.42 -12.20
N ALA A 21 -32.00 33.06 -12.46
CA ALA A 21 -30.70 32.49 -12.23
C ALA A 21 -30.62 32.18 -10.73
N GLY A 22 -30.82 30.91 -10.39
CA GLY A 22 -30.58 30.41 -9.03
C GLY A 22 -29.21 30.91 -8.60
N ALA A 23 -29.17 31.64 -7.48
CA ALA A 23 -27.95 32.21 -6.95
C ALA A 23 -26.89 31.10 -6.90
N ARG A 24 -25.81 31.25 -7.67
CA ARG A 24 -24.69 30.33 -7.57
C ARG A 24 -24.23 30.39 -6.10
N PRO A 25 -24.07 29.25 -5.42
CA PRO A 25 -23.55 29.27 -4.06
C PRO A 25 -22.24 30.05 -4.08
N GLN A 26 -22.16 31.08 -3.25
CA GLN A 26 -20.95 31.88 -3.13
C GLN A 26 -19.89 30.97 -2.52
N ALA A 27 -18.78 30.79 -3.24
CA ALA A 27 -17.66 30.04 -2.74
C ALA A 27 -16.97 30.88 -1.66
N GLU A 28 -16.99 30.39 -0.43
CA GLU A 28 -16.24 30.96 0.69
C GLU A 28 -14.73 30.85 0.38
N PRO A 29 -13.93 31.91 0.60
CA PRO A 29 -12.49 31.87 0.41
C PRO A 29 -11.85 30.83 1.34
N ALA A 30 -11.04 29.92 0.78
CA ALA A 30 -10.35 28.89 1.54
C ALA A 30 -9.45 29.43 2.68
N ALA A 31 -9.07 30.71 2.60
CA ALA A 31 -8.26 31.41 3.60
C ALA A 31 -8.99 31.65 4.94
N ASP A 32 -10.32 31.54 4.96
CA ASP A 32 -11.14 31.77 6.15
C ASP A 32 -11.32 30.50 7.01
N PHE A 33 -10.77 29.36 6.56
CA PHE A 33 -10.73 28.10 7.29
C PHE A 33 -9.33 27.81 7.84
N ALA A 34 -9.25 27.26 9.05
CA ALA A 34 -7.99 26.79 9.63
C ALA A 34 -7.53 25.50 8.92
N GLY A 35 -6.75 25.64 7.85
CA GLY A 35 -6.12 24.54 7.14
C GLY A 35 -5.40 25.03 5.89
N VAL A 36 -4.06 25.05 5.93
CA VAL A 36 -3.26 25.35 4.73
C VAL A 36 -3.49 24.24 3.69
N PRO A 37 -3.75 24.59 2.42
CA PRO A 37 -4.04 23.62 1.39
C PRO A 37 -2.75 22.94 0.94
N ASP A 38 -2.64 21.66 1.25
CA ASP A 38 -1.91 20.74 0.39
C ASP A 38 -2.83 19.60 0.00
N ALA A 39 -3.15 19.55 -1.29
CA ALA A 39 -3.97 18.52 -1.92
C ALA A 39 -3.26 17.15 -2.01
N PHE A 40 -1.97 17.08 -1.64
CA PHE A 40 -1.24 15.83 -1.51
C PHE A 40 -1.12 15.47 -0.04
N GLN A 41 -2.12 14.72 0.44
CA GLN A 41 -2.10 14.02 1.73
C GLN A 41 -0.86 13.12 1.80
N ARG A 42 0.25 13.72 2.22
CA ARG A 42 1.53 13.05 2.37
C ARG A 42 1.38 11.98 3.45
N LEU A 43 1.51 10.71 3.04
CA LEU A 43 1.88 9.63 3.94
C LEU A 43 3.27 9.95 4.50
N TRP A 44 3.29 10.67 5.62
CA TRP A 44 4.49 10.95 6.38
C TRP A 44 4.67 9.88 7.44
N THR A 45 5.65 9.02 7.23
CA THR A 45 6.29 8.26 8.30
C THR A 45 7.67 8.87 8.56
N PRO A 46 8.05 9.17 9.81
CA PRO A 46 9.33 9.83 10.14
C PRO A 46 10.55 9.05 9.63
N HIS A 47 10.44 7.72 9.62
CA HIS A 47 11.45 6.81 9.08
C HIS A 47 11.69 6.99 7.57
N ARG A 48 10.75 7.61 6.84
CA ARG A 48 10.95 7.96 5.43
C ARG A 48 12.08 8.98 5.24
N MET A 49 12.37 9.82 6.24
CA MET A 49 13.50 10.76 6.18
C MET A 49 14.85 10.02 6.27
N ALA A 50 15.00 9.06 7.20
CA ALA A 50 16.20 8.21 7.26
C ALA A 50 16.43 7.42 5.96
N TYR A 51 15.34 7.06 5.25
CA TYR A 51 15.40 6.42 3.94
C TYR A 51 15.81 7.37 2.80
N ILE A 52 15.33 8.62 2.83
CA ILE A 52 15.68 9.65 1.84
C ILE A 52 17.13 10.12 2.03
N ASP A 53 17.62 10.15 3.28
CA ASP A 53 19.00 10.52 3.62
C ASP A 53 20.02 9.40 3.35
N GLY A 54 19.56 8.22 2.91
CA GLY A 54 20.39 7.24 2.19
C GLY A 54 21.21 6.27 3.03
N GLU A 55 21.08 6.25 4.36
CA GLU A 55 21.95 5.40 5.21
C GLU A 55 21.74 3.88 5.02
N ASP A 56 20.57 3.43 4.56
CA ASP A 56 20.22 2.00 4.39
C ASP A 56 19.78 1.62 2.96
N ARG A 57 19.84 2.56 2.00
CA ARG A 57 19.51 2.23 0.60
C ARG A 57 20.73 1.57 -0.05
N PRO A 58 20.57 0.42 -0.74
CA PRO A 58 21.67 -0.18 -1.49
C PRO A 58 22.33 0.83 -2.44
N ASP A 59 23.67 0.84 -2.45
CA ASP A 59 24.45 1.68 -3.37
C ASP A 59 24.33 1.21 -4.83
N ASP A 60 23.92 -0.05 -5.03
CA ASP A 60 23.67 -0.66 -6.33
C ASP A 60 22.31 -1.39 -6.38
N ASP A 61 21.79 -1.54 -7.59
CA ASP A 61 20.54 -2.24 -7.90
C ASP A 61 20.75 -3.76 -8.11
N GLY A 62 21.90 -4.29 -7.74
CA GLY A 62 22.27 -5.69 -7.96
C GLY A 62 21.69 -6.65 -6.91
N GLU A 63 21.61 -7.94 -7.26
CA GLU A 63 21.09 -8.98 -6.37
C GLU A 63 21.85 -9.07 -5.04
N GLN A 64 23.16 -8.80 -5.04
CA GLN A 64 24.02 -8.93 -3.86
C GLN A 64 23.77 -7.82 -2.83
N ALA A 65 23.41 -6.62 -3.29
CA ALA A 65 23.06 -5.51 -2.40
C ALA A 65 21.56 -5.50 -2.06
N CYS A 66 20.72 -6.20 -2.83
CA CYS A 66 19.28 -6.24 -2.63
C CYS A 66 18.88 -6.91 -1.30
N PRO A 67 18.16 -6.20 -0.40
CA PRO A 67 17.72 -6.79 0.87
C PRO A 67 16.75 -7.95 0.68
N PHE A 68 15.93 -7.93 -0.37
CA PHE A 68 14.95 -9.00 -0.64
C PHE A 68 15.59 -10.26 -1.21
N CYS A 69 16.71 -10.16 -1.94
CA CYS A 69 17.50 -11.34 -2.33
C CYS A 69 18.22 -11.97 -1.14
N ARG A 70 18.68 -11.14 -0.19
CA ARG A 70 19.41 -11.62 0.99
C ARG A 70 18.51 -12.15 2.09
N ALA A 71 17.29 -11.64 2.27
CA ALA A 71 16.42 -12.07 3.36
C ALA A 71 16.14 -13.59 3.36
N PRO A 72 15.85 -14.24 2.21
CA PRO A 72 15.64 -15.69 2.16
C PRO A 72 16.85 -16.54 2.55
N SER A 73 18.09 -16.05 2.45
CA SER A 73 19.29 -16.81 2.84
C SER A 73 19.61 -16.72 4.33
N ARG A 74 18.90 -15.87 5.07
CA ARG A 74 19.01 -15.74 6.53
C ARG A 74 18.02 -16.65 7.25
N SER A 75 18.19 -16.74 8.56
CA SER A 75 17.14 -17.25 9.43
C SER A 75 15.87 -16.42 9.25
N ASP A 76 14.77 -17.05 9.61
CA ASP A 76 13.43 -16.52 9.44
C ASP A 76 13.20 -15.29 10.34
N GLU A 77 13.80 -15.32 11.53
CA GLU A 77 13.83 -14.25 12.51
C GLU A 77 14.72 -13.08 12.05
N ASP A 78 15.95 -13.36 11.61
CA ASP A 78 16.91 -12.31 11.18
C ASP A 78 16.50 -11.65 9.86
N GLY A 79 15.80 -12.39 9.00
CA GLY A 79 15.24 -11.89 7.74
C GLY A 79 13.87 -11.26 7.89
N LEU A 80 13.25 -11.32 9.08
CA LEU A 80 11.85 -10.95 9.32
C LEU A 80 10.85 -11.61 8.37
N ILE A 81 11.20 -12.80 7.86
CA ILE A 81 10.35 -13.62 7.01
C ILE A 81 9.16 -14.06 7.87
N VAL A 82 7.96 -14.03 7.32
CA VAL A 82 6.74 -14.51 7.98
C VAL A 82 6.31 -15.84 7.40
N HIS A 83 6.48 -16.01 6.08
CA HIS A 83 6.13 -17.22 5.38
C HIS A 83 6.95 -17.38 4.10
N ARG A 84 7.23 -18.64 3.74
CA ARG A 84 7.94 -19.03 2.52
C ARG A 84 7.01 -19.86 1.64
N GLY A 85 6.69 -19.33 0.46
CA GLY A 85 6.07 -20.09 -0.62
C GLY A 85 7.13 -20.73 -1.52
N GLU A 86 6.71 -21.14 -2.71
CA GLU A 86 7.53 -21.83 -3.72
C GLU A 86 8.32 -20.86 -4.60
N LEU A 87 7.67 -19.81 -5.12
CA LEU A 87 8.22 -18.78 -6.02
C LEU A 87 8.23 -17.39 -5.36
N ALA A 88 7.46 -17.19 -4.29
CA ALA A 88 7.40 -15.95 -3.53
C ALA A 88 7.41 -16.20 -2.01
N PHE A 89 7.68 -15.15 -1.26
CA PHE A 89 7.72 -15.16 0.20
C PHE A 89 7.08 -13.90 0.77
N VAL A 90 6.77 -13.96 2.06
CA VAL A 90 6.18 -12.86 2.81
C VAL A 90 7.14 -12.43 3.92
N VAL A 91 7.39 -11.13 4.01
CA VAL A 91 8.34 -10.53 4.95
C VAL A 91 7.73 -9.28 5.59
N LEU A 92 8.08 -8.98 6.83
CA LEU A 92 7.69 -7.70 7.43
C LEU A 92 8.45 -6.54 6.79
N ASN A 93 7.77 -5.41 6.63
CA ASN A 93 8.45 -4.16 6.32
C ASN A 93 9.17 -3.65 7.58
N LEU A 94 10.49 -3.43 7.47
CA LEU A 94 11.33 -2.88 8.54
C LEU A 94 10.88 -1.47 8.97
N TYR A 95 10.28 -0.70 8.05
CA TYR A 95 9.73 0.63 8.32
C TYR A 95 8.22 0.63 8.07
N PRO A 96 7.42 0.02 8.96
CA PRO A 96 6.02 -0.26 8.69
C PRO A 96 5.16 1.01 8.76
N TYR A 97 4.12 1.10 7.91
CA TYR A 97 3.13 2.17 8.03
C TYR A 97 2.22 1.95 9.25
N ASN A 98 1.88 0.70 9.53
CA ASN A 98 1.12 0.21 10.68
C ASN A 98 1.69 -1.15 11.12
N PRO A 99 1.50 -1.56 12.39
CA PRO A 99 1.86 -2.91 12.83
C PRO A 99 1.25 -3.97 11.90
N GLY A 100 2.05 -4.97 11.52
CA GLY A 100 1.65 -6.00 10.54
C GLY A 100 1.73 -5.56 9.08
N HIS A 101 2.43 -4.46 8.75
CA HIS A 101 2.76 -4.12 7.36
C HIS A 101 3.70 -5.19 6.77
N LEU A 102 3.18 -5.96 5.82
CA LEU A 102 3.89 -7.02 5.12
C LEU A 102 4.25 -6.61 3.70
N LEU A 103 5.26 -7.27 3.16
CA LEU A 103 5.65 -7.26 1.76
C LEU A 103 5.55 -8.71 1.23
N VAL A 104 4.96 -8.89 0.06
CA VAL A 104 5.01 -10.14 -0.70
C VAL A 104 5.98 -9.95 -1.86
N CYS A 105 7.03 -10.76 -1.90
CA CYS A 105 8.15 -10.60 -2.83
C CYS A 105 8.41 -11.92 -3.57
N PRO A 106 8.65 -11.89 -4.89
CA PRO A 106 9.19 -13.07 -5.59
C PRO A 106 10.62 -13.36 -5.09
N TYR A 107 11.04 -14.62 -5.14
CA TYR A 107 12.45 -14.97 -4.87
C TYR A 107 13.38 -14.43 -5.96
N ARG A 108 12.94 -14.50 -7.22
CA ARG A 108 13.68 -13.98 -8.36
C ARG A 108 13.82 -12.46 -8.27
N HIS A 109 15.02 -11.97 -8.54
CA HIS A 109 15.28 -10.53 -8.62
C HIS A 109 14.66 -9.98 -9.90
N VAL A 110 13.51 -9.31 -9.77
CA VAL A 110 12.75 -8.77 -10.89
C VAL A 110 12.04 -7.50 -10.47
N ALA A 111 12.18 -6.44 -11.25
CA ALA A 111 11.63 -5.12 -10.93
C ALA A 111 10.15 -5.00 -11.30
N GLY A 112 9.83 -5.38 -12.54
CA GLY A 112 8.54 -5.10 -13.15
C GLY A 112 7.49 -6.17 -12.86
N PHE A 113 6.26 -5.73 -12.54
CA PHE A 113 5.11 -6.64 -12.41
C PHE A 113 4.80 -7.39 -13.73
N THR A 114 5.05 -6.74 -14.86
CA THR A 114 4.90 -7.32 -16.20
C THR A 114 5.93 -8.40 -16.50
N ASP A 115 7.06 -8.39 -15.81
CA ASP A 115 8.20 -9.29 -16.06
C ASP A 115 8.15 -10.55 -15.18
N LEU A 116 7.16 -10.64 -14.30
CA LEU A 116 6.84 -11.87 -13.60
C LEU A 116 6.34 -12.93 -14.59
N THR A 117 6.59 -14.20 -14.27
CA THR A 117 5.89 -15.32 -14.88
C THR A 117 4.45 -15.37 -14.37
N ASP A 118 3.57 -16.08 -15.07
CA ASP A 118 2.18 -16.25 -14.62
C ASP A 118 2.11 -16.96 -13.26
N ALA A 119 2.97 -17.98 -13.04
CA ALA A 119 3.05 -18.70 -11.78
C ALA A 119 3.52 -17.80 -10.61
N GLU A 120 4.53 -16.95 -10.83
CA GLU A 120 4.95 -15.97 -9.82
C GLU A 120 3.84 -14.96 -9.50
N ARG A 121 3.12 -14.44 -10.52
CA ARG A 121 1.98 -13.54 -10.29
C ARG A 121 0.86 -14.21 -9.51
N GLU A 122 0.53 -15.44 -9.86
CA GLU A 122 -0.49 -16.23 -9.18
C GLU A 122 -0.13 -16.41 -7.70
N GLU A 123 1.09 -16.86 -7.41
CA GLU A 123 1.49 -17.10 -6.03
C GLU A 123 1.58 -15.81 -5.22
N VAL A 124 2.10 -14.71 -5.78
CA VAL A 124 2.06 -13.39 -5.12
C VAL A 124 0.62 -13.02 -4.75
N GLY A 125 -0.35 -13.28 -5.64
CA GLY A 125 -1.76 -13.08 -5.37
C GLY A 125 -2.31 -13.96 -4.24
N VAL A 126 -1.99 -15.26 -4.26
CA VAL A 126 -2.40 -16.24 -3.23
C VAL A 126 -1.82 -15.88 -1.86
N LEU A 127 -0.54 -15.53 -1.81
CA LEU A 127 0.14 -15.11 -0.58
C LEU A 127 -0.43 -13.79 -0.06
N THR A 128 -0.76 -12.84 -0.94
CA THR A 128 -1.41 -11.57 -0.55
C THR A 128 -2.77 -11.82 0.10
N ALA A 129 -3.61 -12.66 -0.51
CA ALA A 129 -4.92 -13.01 0.06
C ALA A 129 -4.79 -13.77 1.39
N THR A 130 -3.79 -14.64 1.50
CA THR A 130 -3.51 -15.38 2.75
C THR A 130 -3.02 -14.45 3.85
N ALA A 131 -2.13 -13.51 3.54
CA ALA A 131 -1.66 -12.49 4.48
C ALA A 131 -2.82 -11.67 5.05
N MET A 132 -3.80 -11.28 4.22
CA MET A 132 -5.00 -10.59 4.69
C MET A 132 -5.84 -11.43 5.67
N ARG A 133 -6.00 -12.74 5.40
CA ARG A 133 -6.70 -13.67 6.31
C ARG A 133 -5.97 -13.82 7.64
N VAL A 134 -4.64 -13.99 7.59
CA VAL A 134 -3.80 -14.06 8.79
C VAL A 134 -3.93 -12.78 9.61
N LEU A 135 -3.75 -11.61 8.99
CA LEU A 135 -3.87 -10.31 9.65
C LEU A 135 -5.27 -10.10 10.25
N THR A 136 -6.32 -10.47 9.52
CA THR A 136 -7.70 -10.45 10.03
C THR A 136 -7.85 -11.27 11.30
N ALA A 137 -7.35 -12.50 11.30
CA ALA A 137 -7.45 -13.41 12.44
C ALA A 137 -6.61 -12.96 13.65
N VAL A 138 -5.48 -12.31 13.39
CA VAL A 138 -4.49 -11.97 14.42
C VAL A 138 -4.75 -10.61 15.07
N SER A 139 -5.16 -9.60 14.30
CA SER A 139 -5.22 -8.22 14.77
C SER A 139 -6.52 -7.49 14.41
N ALA A 140 -7.45 -8.15 13.72
CA ALA A 140 -8.77 -7.63 13.37
C ALA A 140 -8.76 -6.19 12.79
N PRO A 141 -7.95 -5.89 11.74
CA PRO A 141 -8.05 -4.63 11.02
C PRO A 141 -9.43 -4.39 10.44
N HIS A 142 -9.81 -3.12 10.34
CA HIS A 142 -11.07 -2.69 9.71
C HIS A 142 -10.98 -2.62 8.19
N GLY A 143 -9.76 -2.70 7.62
CA GLY A 143 -9.53 -2.68 6.18
C GLY A 143 -8.05 -2.86 5.83
N PHE A 144 -7.75 -2.82 4.53
CA PHE A 144 -6.39 -3.00 4.01
C PHE A 144 -6.09 -2.01 2.88
N ASN A 145 -4.83 -1.58 2.79
CA ASN A 145 -4.27 -1.05 1.55
C ASN A 145 -3.34 -2.08 0.92
N LEU A 146 -3.56 -2.34 -0.36
CA LEU A 146 -2.68 -3.14 -1.21
C LEU A 146 -2.09 -2.20 -2.25
N GLY A 147 -0.77 -2.24 -2.46
CA GLY A 147 -0.14 -1.48 -3.55
C GLY A 147 1.27 -1.93 -3.87
N MET A 148 1.72 -1.55 -5.06
CA MET A 148 3.10 -1.68 -5.51
C MET A 148 3.53 -0.34 -6.07
N ASN A 149 4.74 0.09 -5.75
CA ASN A 149 5.38 1.21 -6.44
C ASN A 149 6.24 0.63 -7.56
N GLN A 150 6.00 1.03 -8.81
CA GLN A 150 6.71 0.50 -9.99
C GLN A 150 7.69 1.55 -10.54
N GLY A 151 8.98 1.32 -10.32
CA GLY A 151 10.06 2.24 -10.68
C GLY A 151 10.37 3.31 -9.61
N ALA A 152 11.58 3.88 -9.67
CA ALA A 152 12.06 4.84 -8.68
C ALA A 152 11.18 6.10 -8.57
N VAL A 153 10.66 6.61 -9.69
CA VAL A 153 9.79 7.80 -9.73
C VAL A 153 8.45 7.56 -9.04
N ALA A 154 7.95 6.31 -9.05
CA ALA A 154 6.74 5.94 -8.33
C ALA A 154 6.96 5.80 -6.81
N GLY A 155 8.18 6.05 -6.32
CA GLY A 155 8.53 5.96 -4.90
C GLY A 155 8.83 4.54 -4.43
N ALA A 156 9.23 3.64 -5.34
CA ALA A 156 9.77 2.35 -4.96
C ALA A 156 11.10 2.56 -4.21
N GLY A 157 11.17 2.11 -2.96
CA GLY A 157 12.40 2.19 -2.20
C GLY A 157 13.49 1.35 -2.86
N ILE A 158 13.20 0.07 -3.07
CA ILE A 158 14.06 -0.88 -3.77
C ILE A 158 13.43 -1.13 -5.14
N ALA A 159 13.75 -0.27 -6.11
CA ALA A 159 13.08 -0.28 -7.40
C ALA A 159 13.39 -1.51 -8.26
N ALA A 160 14.56 -2.14 -8.05
CA ALA A 160 15.01 -3.29 -8.83
C ALA A 160 14.35 -4.63 -8.46
N HIS A 161 13.60 -4.68 -7.35
CA HIS A 161 12.96 -5.90 -6.87
C HIS A 161 11.53 -5.63 -6.41
N LEU A 162 10.58 -6.22 -7.11
CA LEU A 162 9.16 -6.09 -6.89
C LEU A 162 8.74 -6.53 -5.48
N HIS A 163 7.90 -5.73 -4.84
CA HIS A 163 7.32 -6.06 -3.54
C HIS A 163 5.91 -5.49 -3.44
N GLN A 164 4.94 -6.35 -3.17
CA GLN A 164 3.54 -6.00 -2.97
C GLN A 164 3.31 -5.68 -1.49
N HIS A 165 2.90 -4.45 -1.19
CA HIS A 165 2.56 -4.03 0.15
C HIS A 165 1.21 -4.59 0.58
N VAL A 166 1.13 -5.09 1.81
CA VAL A 166 -0.11 -5.44 2.50
C VAL A 166 -0.15 -4.67 3.82
N VAL A 167 -0.96 -3.60 3.87
CA VAL A 167 -1.02 -2.69 5.01
C VAL A 167 -2.37 -2.81 5.72
N PRO A 168 -2.43 -3.37 6.93
CA PRO A 168 -3.66 -3.38 7.72
C PRO A 168 -4.01 -1.97 8.22
N ARG A 169 -5.30 -1.63 8.26
CA ARG A 169 -5.83 -0.31 8.60
C ARG A 169 -6.89 -0.39 9.70
N TRP A 170 -6.90 0.60 10.59
CA TRP A 170 -7.92 0.77 11.63
C TRP A 170 -8.54 2.17 11.57
N GLY A 171 -9.78 2.29 12.04
CA GLY A 171 -10.41 3.59 12.20
C GLY A 171 -9.61 4.46 13.18
N GLY A 172 -9.17 5.64 12.75
CA GLY A 172 -8.38 6.55 13.57
C GLY A 172 -6.88 6.21 13.67
N ASP A 173 -6.36 5.29 12.84
CA ASP A 173 -4.92 4.97 12.80
C ASP A 173 -4.05 6.10 12.22
N ALA A 174 -4.67 7.05 11.54
CA ALA A 174 -4.12 8.35 11.20
C ALA A 174 -4.62 9.36 12.24
N ASN A 175 -3.69 9.89 13.02
CA ASN A 175 -3.95 10.95 14.00
C ASN A 175 -2.95 12.10 13.79
N PHE A 176 -3.00 13.11 14.66
CA PHE A 176 -2.17 14.32 14.48
C PHE A 176 -0.69 14.11 14.81
N PHE A 177 -0.28 13.02 15.47
CA PHE A 177 1.11 12.83 15.92
C PHE A 177 2.11 12.77 14.74
N PRO A 178 1.87 12.00 13.67
CA PRO A 178 2.75 12.02 12.50
C PRO A 178 2.88 13.39 11.84
N ILE A 179 1.85 14.24 11.95
CA ILE A 179 1.81 15.58 11.33
C ILE A 179 2.52 16.61 12.20
N VAL A 180 2.17 16.67 13.49
CA VAL A 180 2.65 17.71 14.42
C VAL A 180 3.97 17.32 15.07
N ALA A 181 4.07 16.08 15.54
CA ALA A 181 5.22 15.59 16.30
C ALA A 181 6.24 14.86 15.42
N ARG A 182 5.98 14.74 14.10
CA ARG A 182 6.81 13.96 13.15
C ARG A 182 7.20 12.60 13.74
N THR A 183 6.26 11.94 14.42
CA THR A 183 6.49 10.67 15.11
C THR A 183 5.24 9.81 14.96
N LYS A 184 5.42 8.50 14.71
CA LYS A 184 4.32 7.54 14.78
C LYS A 184 4.63 6.49 15.84
N ALA A 185 3.73 6.33 16.81
CA ALA A 185 3.84 5.26 17.78
C ALA A 185 3.48 3.93 17.11
N LEU A 186 4.42 2.98 17.14
CA LEU A 186 4.18 1.59 16.78
C LEU A 186 4.11 0.79 18.09
N PRO A 187 2.92 0.31 18.50
CA PRO A 187 2.73 -0.31 19.82
C PRO A 187 3.31 -1.73 19.94
N GLN A 188 3.90 -2.28 18.88
CA GLN A 188 4.44 -3.65 18.86
C GLN A 188 5.82 -3.69 18.21
N VAL A 189 6.70 -4.52 18.78
CA VAL A 189 8.05 -4.78 18.25
C VAL A 189 7.95 -5.71 17.04
N LEU A 190 8.87 -5.53 16.08
CA LEU A 190 8.86 -6.30 14.82
C LEU A 190 9.02 -7.81 15.04
N GLY A 191 9.90 -8.23 15.95
CA GLY A 191 10.11 -9.65 16.27
C GLY A 191 8.84 -10.34 16.79
N ASP A 192 8.18 -9.73 17.78
CA ASP A 192 6.91 -10.22 18.32
C ASP A 192 5.82 -10.27 17.24
N THR A 193 5.76 -9.23 16.41
CA THR A 193 4.82 -9.17 15.28
C THR A 193 5.08 -10.30 14.29
N ARG A 194 6.35 -10.61 13.97
CA ARG A 194 6.73 -11.69 13.06
C ARG A 194 6.29 -13.04 13.61
N GLY A 195 6.60 -13.34 14.87
CA GLY A 195 6.21 -14.58 15.54
C GLY A 195 4.69 -14.77 15.52
N LEU A 196 3.94 -13.74 15.93
CA LEU A 196 2.48 -13.76 15.96
C LEU A 196 1.86 -14.07 14.58
N LEU A 197 2.40 -13.49 13.51
CA LEU A 197 1.92 -13.69 12.14
C LEU A 197 2.34 -15.04 11.57
N ALA A 198 3.57 -15.49 11.82
CA ALA A 198 4.04 -16.81 11.41
C ALA A 198 3.20 -17.93 12.05
N ASP A 199 2.90 -17.81 13.35
CA ASP A 199 2.01 -18.74 14.04
C ASP A 199 0.58 -18.69 13.47
N GLY A 200 0.10 -17.48 13.12
CA GLY A 200 -1.18 -17.30 12.44
C GLY A 200 -1.25 -18.03 11.10
N TRP A 201 -0.16 -18.02 10.35
CA TRP A 201 -0.02 -18.75 9.10
C TRP A 201 -0.11 -20.27 9.31
N ALA A 202 0.63 -20.79 10.29
CA ALA A 202 0.62 -22.21 10.64
C ALA A 202 -0.79 -22.69 11.05
N ARG A 203 -1.51 -21.88 11.84
CA ARG A 203 -2.90 -22.18 12.25
C ARG A 203 -3.85 -22.26 11.07
N LEU A 204 -3.79 -21.31 10.12
CA LEU A 204 -4.66 -21.34 8.94
C LEU A 204 -4.35 -22.53 8.02
N ALA A 205 -3.07 -22.87 7.83
CA ALA A 205 -2.67 -24.05 7.06
C ALA A 205 -3.20 -25.34 7.70
N GLY A 206 -3.09 -25.48 9.02
CA GLY A 206 -3.64 -26.62 9.76
C GLY A 206 -5.17 -26.72 9.66
N ALA A 207 -5.88 -25.59 9.73
CA ALA A 207 -7.33 -25.56 9.58
C ALA A 207 -7.80 -25.97 8.17
N ALA A 208 -7.08 -25.54 7.12
CA ALA A 208 -7.36 -25.95 5.74
C ALA A 208 -7.13 -27.45 5.52
N GLY A 209 -6.04 -28.01 6.09
CA GLY A 209 -5.76 -29.45 6.04
C GLY A 209 -6.83 -30.28 6.76
N ALA A 210 -7.31 -29.82 7.92
CA ALA A 210 -8.39 -30.49 8.65
C ALA A 210 -9.73 -30.44 7.91
N ALA A 211 -10.07 -29.31 7.28
CA ALA A 211 -11.29 -29.17 6.48
C ALA A 211 -11.26 -30.03 5.21
N GLY A 212 -10.11 -30.16 4.55
CA GLY A 212 -9.93 -31.04 3.40
C GLY A 212 -10.06 -32.53 3.74
N ALA A 213 -9.58 -32.94 4.91
CA ALA A 213 -9.72 -34.32 5.40
C ALA A 213 -11.17 -34.69 5.78
N ALA A 214 -11.96 -33.73 6.27
CA ALA A 214 -13.36 -33.93 6.63
C ALA A 214 -14.33 -33.94 5.43
N GLY A 215 -13.88 -33.52 4.24
CA GLY A 215 -14.71 -33.33 3.05
C GLY A 215 -14.60 -34.44 1.98
N ALA A 216 -13.84 -35.52 2.21
CA ALA A 216 -13.76 -36.63 1.26
C ALA A 216 -15.05 -37.48 1.32
N PRO A 217 -15.89 -37.55 0.27
CA PRO A 217 -17.04 -38.45 0.27
C PRO A 217 -16.53 -39.89 0.26
N ALA A 218 -16.98 -40.69 1.22
CA ALA A 218 -16.80 -42.14 1.19
C ALA A 218 -17.41 -42.66 -0.12
N GLY A 219 -16.56 -43.31 -0.93
CA GLY A 219 -16.89 -43.77 -2.26
C GLY A 219 -18.16 -44.63 -2.28
N GLU A 220 -19.05 -44.30 -3.21
CA GLU A 220 -20.21 -45.09 -3.57
C GLU A 220 -19.73 -46.44 -4.13
N GLU A 221 -20.08 -47.53 -3.44
CA GLU A 221 -19.86 -48.90 -3.90
C GLU A 221 -20.60 -49.12 -5.23
N ALA A 222 -19.83 -49.41 -6.27
CA ALA A 222 -20.34 -49.89 -7.55
C ALA A 222 -21.02 -51.25 -7.36
N VAL A 223 -22.35 -51.25 -7.31
CA VAL A 223 -23.16 -52.46 -7.49
C VAL A 223 -23.22 -52.78 -8.98
N ARG A 224 -22.75 -53.99 -9.30
CA ARG A 224 -22.81 -54.64 -10.61
C ARG A 224 -24.21 -55.12 -10.94
#